data_AF-A0A3D1H616-F1
#
_entry.id   AF-A0A3D1H616-F1
#
_cell.length_a   1.000
_cell.length_b   1.000
_cell.length_c   1.000
_cell.angle_alpha   90.00
_cell.angle_beta   90.00
_cell.angle_gamma   90.00
#
_symmetry.space_group_name_H-M   'P 1'
#
loop_
_entity.id
_entity.type
_entity.pdbx_description
1 polymer ?
#
loop_
_entity_poly.entity_id
_entity_poly.type
_entity_poly.pdbx_seq_one_letter_code
_entity_poly.pdbx_strand_id
1 'polypeptide(L)'
;MVLGVDEEIEAASGCSIDQTSAIFRQIDNEMNLDLFNRMNLTFLEDDKIRLVQLPELTQAFRVGIIHANSTFLDNTLGVLSELRTRWQVPFEKSWAFKRVKSLESS
;
A
#
# COMPACT_ATOMS: atom_id res chain seq x y z
N MET A 1 -2.08 -13.82 11.39
CA MET A 1 -3.52 -14.18 11.39
C MET A 1 -4.16 -13.53 10.19
N VAL A 2 -4.94 -14.28 9.41
CA VAL A 2 -5.70 -13.81 8.25
C VAL A 2 -7.16 -14.14 8.54
N LEU A 3 -8.04 -13.14 8.51
CA LEU A 3 -9.50 -13.31 8.62
C LEU A 3 -10.08 -12.96 7.25
N GLY A 4 -10.59 -13.98 6.55
CA GLY A 4 -11.36 -13.82 5.33
C GLY A 4 -12.78 -14.31 5.59
N VAL A 5 -13.75 -13.44 5.35
CA VAL A 5 -15.15 -13.86 5.18
C VAL A 5 -15.28 -14.33 3.73
N ASP A 6 -15.75 -15.56 3.57
CA ASP A 6 -16.11 -16.14 2.28
C ASP A 6 -17.37 -15.40 1.78
N GLU A 7 -17.23 -14.57 0.75
CA GLU A 7 -18.35 -13.86 0.12
C GLU A 7 -19.06 -14.78 -0.89
N GLU A 8 -19.72 -15.82 -0.38
CA GLU A 8 -20.90 -16.35 -1.04
C GLU A 8 -22.14 -15.74 -0.38
N ILE A 9 -22.80 -14.85 -1.12
CA ILE A 9 -24.18 -14.40 -0.91
C ILE A 9 -24.37 -13.43 0.27
N GLU A 10 -24.05 -12.17 0.04
CA GLU A 10 -25.02 -11.06 0.11
C GLU A 10 -24.28 -9.72 0.05
N ALA A 11 -24.93 -8.70 -0.51
CA ALA A 11 -24.42 -7.34 -0.48
C ALA A 11 -24.17 -6.93 0.99
N ALA A 12 -22.91 -6.86 1.40
CA ALA A 12 -22.52 -6.43 2.74
C ALA A 12 -23.07 -5.02 2.98
N SER A 13 -24.19 -4.96 3.69
CA SER A 13 -24.79 -3.72 4.15
C SER A 13 -23.72 -2.93 4.93
N GLY A 14 -23.51 -1.68 4.53
CA GLY A 14 -22.41 -0.81 4.94
C GLY A 14 -22.43 -0.37 6.40
N CYS A 15 -22.38 -1.31 7.34
CA CYS A 15 -22.26 -1.09 8.78
C CYS A 15 -21.20 -2.02 9.45
N SER A 16 -20.79 -3.11 8.79
CA SER A 16 -19.77 -4.06 9.30
C SER A 16 -18.32 -3.67 8.94
N ILE A 17 -18.13 -2.83 7.90
CA ILE A 17 -16.83 -2.28 7.50
C ILE A 17 -16.33 -1.26 8.54
N ASP A 18 -17.22 -0.45 9.11
CA ASP A 18 -16.85 0.60 10.07
C ASP A 18 -16.26 0.03 11.37
N GLN A 19 -16.82 -1.07 11.88
CA GLN A 19 -16.32 -1.73 13.09
C GLN A 19 -14.92 -2.33 12.90
N THR A 20 -14.66 -2.93 11.73
CA THR A 20 -13.38 -3.55 11.45
C THR A 20 -12.26 -2.50 11.31
N SER A 21 -12.56 -1.36 10.68
CA SER A 21 -11.60 -0.24 10.57
C SER A 21 -11.26 0.39 11.93
N ALA A 22 -12.21 0.41 12.88
CA ALA A 22 -12.00 0.94 14.22
C ALA A 22 -11.03 0.06 15.04
N ILE A 23 -11.11 -1.27 14.90
CA ILE A 23 -10.18 -2.21 15.55
C ILE A 23 -8.75 -1.99 15.05
N PHE A 24 -8.56 -1.85 13.72
CA PHE A 24 -7.24 -1.57 13.18
C PHE A 24 -6.70 -0.19 13.59
N ARG A 25 -7.54 0.83 13.70
CA ARG A 25 -7.16 2.15 14.26
C ARG A 25 -6.76 2.06 15.73
N GLN A 26 -7.41 1.22 16.51
CA GLN A 26 -7.06 1.00 17.91
C GLN A 26 -5.69 0.31 18.02
N ILE A 27 -5.44 -0.74 17.22
CA ILE A 27 -4.14 -1.43 17.17
C ILE A 27 -3.03 -0.48 16.71
N ASP A 28 -3.30 0.36 15.70
CA ASP A 28 -2.37 1.36 15.20
C ASP A 28 -1.93 2.34 16.31
N ASN A 29 -2.90 2.86 17.05
CA ASN A 29 -2.64 3.76 18.18
C ASN A 29 -1.94 3.06 19.36
N GLU A 30 -2.36 1.85 19.73
CA GLU A 30 -1.79 1.10 20.86
C GLU A 30 -0.35 0.66 20.59
N MET A 31 -0.04 0.30 19.34
CA MET A 31 1.29 -0.14 18.95
C MET A 31 2.15 0.98 18.34
N ASN A 32 1.63 2.21 18.30
CA ASN A 32 2.21 3.38 17.63
C ASN A 32 2.75 3.02 16.24
N LEU A 33 1.96 2.23 15.52
CA LEU A 33 2.22 1.89 14.14
C LEU A 33 1.69 3.02 13.27
N ASP A 34 2.21 3.08 12.05
CA ASP A 34 1.84 4.11 11.07
C ASP A 34 1.08 3.43 9.90
N LEU A 35 0.21 2.47 10.24
CA LEU A 35 -0.46 1.54 9.30
C LEU A 35 -1.35 2.29 8.31
N PHE A 36 -1.90 3.43 8.73
CA PHE A 36 -2.75 4.26 7.89
C PHE A 36 -2.00 5.39 7.19
N ASN A 37 -0.69 5.56 7.44
CA ASN A 37 0.07 6.58 6.74
C ASN A 37 0.34 6.16 5.31
N ARG A 38 -0.58 6.59 4.44
CA ARG A 38 -0.52 6.43 3.00
C ARG A 38 0.65 7.20 2.35
N MET A 39 1.39 8.00 3.12
CA MET A 39 2.62 8.64 2.66
C MET A 39 3.83 7.70 2.78
N ASN A 40 3.74 6.58 3.50
CA ASN A 40 4.78 5.56 3.56
C ASN A 40 4.64 4.57 2.41
N LEU A 41 5.44 4.77 1.37
CA LEU A 41 5.47 3.88 0.21
C LEU A 41 6.41 2.72 0.49
N THR A 42 5.92 1.50 0.31
CA THR A 42 6.65 0.29 0.68
C THR A 42 7.17 -0.41 -0.57
N PHE A 43 8.46 -0.69 -0.57
CA PHE A 43 9.17 -1.41 -1.62
C PHE A 43 9.79 -2.68 -1.04
N LEU A 44 9.78 -3.75 -1.82
CA LEU A 44 10.41 -5.02 -1.49
C LEU A 44 11.64 -5.20 -2.39
N GLU A 45 12.83 -5.26 -1.78
CA GLU A 45 14.12 -5.45 -2.46
C GLU A 45 14.91 -6.53 -1.72
N ASP A 46 15.29 -7.62 -2.40
CA ASP A 46 16.04 -8.74 -1.82
C ASP A 46 15.46 -9.23 -0.47
N ASP A 47 14.14 -9.44 -0.43
CA ASP A 47 13.36 -9.81 0.76
C ASP A 47 13.41 -8.82 1.94
N LYS A 48 13.93 -7.60 1.71
CA LYS A 48 13.92 -6.50 2.68
C LYS A 48 12.87 -5.47 2.32
N ILE A 49 12.20 -4.98 3.35
CA ILE A 49 11.26 -3.88 3.24
C ILE A 49 12.02 -2.56 3.29
N ARG A 50 11.76 -1.72 2.28
CA ARG A 50 12.20 -0.32 2.21
C ARG A 50 10.99 0.59 2.25
N LEU A 51 10.99 1.54 3.18
CA LEU A 51 10.00 2.61 3.23
C LEU A 51 10.58 3.86 2.57
N VAL A 52 9.77 4.50 1.72
CA VAL A 52 10.07 5.77 1.07
C VAL A 52 8.91 6.71 1.34
N GLN A 53 9.19 7.90 1.87
CA GLN A 53 8.15 8.90 2.08
C GLN A 53 7.67 9.45 0.72
N LEU A 54 6.36 9.67 0.56
CA LEU A 54 5.77 10.20 -0.66
C LEU A 54 6.43 11.51 -1.17
N PRO A 55 6.82 12.47 -0.30
CA PRO A 55 7.59 13.64 -0.73
C PRO A 55 8.98 13.32 -1.28
N GLU A 56 9.61 12.25 -0.80
CA GLU A 56 10.96 11.82 -1.19
C GLU A 56 10.96 10.90 -2.41
N LEU A 57 9.80 10.42 -2.85
CA LEU A 57 9.63 9.41 -3.89
C LEU A 57 10.42 9.73 -5.17
N THR A 58 10.29 10.96 -5.68
CA THR A 58 10.97 11.39 -6.91
C THR A 58 12.49 11.41 -6.72
N GLN A 59 12.96 11.91 -5.57
CA GLN A 59 14.38 11.94 -5.27
C GLN A 59 14.94 10.52 -5.14
N ALA A 60 14.25 9.64 -4.41
CA ALA A 60 14.62 8.24 -4.23
C ALA A 60 14.74 7.51 -5.59
N PHE A 61 13.84 7.79 -6.53
CA PHE A 61 13.94 7.27 -7.89
C PHE A 61 15.14 7.85 -8.65
N ARG A 62 15.36 9.16 -8.61
CA ARG A 62 16.48 9.83 -9.30
C ARG A 62 17.85 9.36 -8.83
N VAL A 63 18.02 9.18 -7.52
CA VAL A 63 19.30 8.75 -6.94
C VAL A 63 19.49 7.23 -6.98
N GLY A 64 18.55 6.49 -7.55
CA GLY A 64 18.63 5.04 -7.71
C GLY A 64 18.42 4.25 -6.41
N ILE A 65 17.74 4.82 -5.42
CA ILE A 65 17.31 4.08 -4.21
C ILE A 65 16.16 3.13 -4.56
N ILE A 66 15.33 3.48 -5.53
CA ILE A 66 14.27 2.64 -6.10
C ILE A 66 14.34 2.71 -7.63
N HIS A 67 13.88 1.66 -8.29
CA HIS A 67 13.92 1.51 -9.74
C HIS A 67 12.53 1.20 -10.32
N ALA A 68 12.37 1.35 -11.63
CA ALA A 68 11.10 1.07 -12.32
C ALA A 68 10.62 -0.38 -12.11
N ASN A 69 11.56 -1.32 -11.97
CA ASN A 69 11.30 -2.73 -11.71
C ASN A 69 11.27 -3.08 -10.22
N SER A 70 11.51 -2.15 -9.28
CA SER A 70 11.40 -2.43 -7.84
C SER A 70 9.98 -2.92 -7.53
N THR A 71 9.86 -3.93 -6.66
CA THR A 71 8.55 -4.44 -6.25
C THR A 71 7.90 -3.45 -5.29
N PHE A 72 6.77 -2.88 -5.70
CA PHE A 72 5.97 -1.96 -4.90
C PHE A 72 4.82 -2.72 -4.24
N LEU A 73 4.60 -2.46 -2.94
CA LEU A 73 3.48 -3.01 -2.19
C LEU A 73 2.32 -2.01 -2.17
N ASP A 74 1.26 -2.32 -2.91
CA ASP A 74 0.08 -1.46 -2.98
C ASP A 74 -0.82 -1.66 -1.75
N ASN A 75 -0.57 -0.89 -0.69
CA ASN A 75 -1.38 -0.91 0.52
C ASN A 75 -2.70 -0.12 0.38
N THR A 76 -3.07 0.32 -0.83
CA THR A 76 -4.34 1.02 -1.09
C THR A 76 -5.49 0.09 -1.47
N LEU A 77 -5.22 -1.23 -1.59
CA LEU A 77 -6.22 -2.24 -1.92
C LEU A 77 -7.32 -2.27 -0.85
N GLY A 78 -8.57 -2.10 -1.29
CA GLY A 78 -9.74 -2.13 -0.41
C GLY A 78 -10.43 -3.49 -0.34
N VAL A 79 -10.05 -4.43 -1.21
CA VAL A 79 -10.71 -5.74 -1.35
C VAL A 79 -9.68 -6.85 -1.05
N LEU A 80 -10.02 -7.73 -0.10
CA LEU A 80 -9.12 -8.79 0.35
C LEU A 80 -8.72 -9.76 -0.78
N SER A 81 -9.63 -10.01 -1.73
CA SER A 81 -9.37 -10.86 -2.89
C SER A 81 -8.27 -10.30 -3.81
N GLU A 82 -8.09 -8.98 -3.86
CA GLU A 82 -7.04 -8.32 -4.63
C GLU A 82 -5.66 -8.45 -3.99
N LEU A 83 -5.58 -8.76 -2.69
CA LEU A 83 -4.31 -8.87 -1.97
C LEU A 83 -3.42 -9.98 -2.56
N ARG A 84 -4.00 -11.10 -2.98
CA ARG A 84 -3.24 -12.26 -3.50
C ARG A 84 -2.67 -12.03 -4.90
N THR A 85 -3.27 -11.13 -5.67
CA THR A 85 -2.97 -10.97 -7.11
C THR A 85 -2.38 -9.62 -7.46
N ARG A 86 -2.64 -8.58 -6.65
CA ARG A 86 -2.30 -7.18 -6.97
C ARG A 86 -1.53 -6.45 -5.87
N TRP A 87 -1.23 -7.11 -4.74
CA TRP A 87 -0.51 -6.47 -3.65
C TRP A 87 0.94 -6.16 -4.02
N GLN A 88 1.59 -7.06 -4.78
CA GLN A 88 2.93 -6.85 -5.31
C GLN A 88 2.86 -6.49 -6.79
N VAL A 89 3.34 -5.30 -7.14
CA VAL A 89 3.40 -4.85 -8.54
C VAL A 89 4.76 -4.23 -8.85
N PRO A 90 5.28 -4.36 -10.08
CA PRO A 90 6.42 -3.55 -10.51
C PRO A 90 6.11 -2.07 -10.30
N PHE A 91 7.06 -1.30 -9.77
CA PHE A 91 6.87 0.11 -9.45
C PHE A 91 6.33 0.89 -10.65
N GLU A 92 6.84 0.63 -11.85
CA GLU A 92 6.39 1.27 -13.10
C GLU A 92 4.89 1.10 -13.43
N LYS A 93 4.27 0.03 -12.90
CA LYS A 93 2.83 -0.28 -13.05
C LYS A 93 1.98 0.27 -11.91
N SER A 94 2.61 0.81 -10.87
CA SER A 94 1.93 1.35 -9.70
C SER A 94 1.36 2.75 -9.95
N TRP A 95 0.42 3.15 -9.10
CA TRP A 95 -0.09 4.53 -9.09
C TRP A 95 1.02 5.54 -8.71
N ALA A 96 1.96 5.15 -7.85
CA ALA A 96 3.01 6.01 -7.33
C ALA A 96 4.00 6.43 -8.43
N PHE A 97 4.24 5.57 -9.43
CA PHE A 97 5.12 5.91 -10.55
C PHE A 97 4.56 7.01 -11.46
N LYS A 98 3.22 7.11 -11.59
CA LYS A 98 2.59 8.22 -12.31
C LYS A 98 2.95 9.58 -11.70
N ARG A 99 3.13 9.62 -10.37
CA ARG A 99 3.52 10.83 -9.64
C ARG A 99 4.96 11.25 -9.95
N VAL A 100 5.89 10.29 -10.07
CA VAL A 100 7.26 10.56 -10.51
C VAL A 100 7.26 11.18 -11.91
N LYS A 101 6.56 10.56 -12.87
CA LYS A 101 6.47 11.09 -14.25
C LYS A 101 5.89 12.50 -14.34
N SER A 102 4.87 12.80 -13.52
CA SER A 102 4.25 14.14 -13.49
C SER A 102 5.22 15.22 -13.01
N LEU A 103 6.11 14.91 -12.07
CA LEU A 103 7.06 15.86 -11.47
C LEU A 103 8.33 16.05 -12.31
N GLU A 104 8.74 15.04 -13.09
CA GLU A 104 9.85 15.17 -14.05
C GLU A 104 9.49 16.02 -15.28
N SER A 105 8.19 16.17 -15.58
CA SER A 105 7.70 16.88 -16.78
C SER A 105 7.39 18.37 -16.55
N SER A 106 7.76 18.91 -15.38
CA SER A 106 7.50 20.30 -14.95
C SER A 106 8.79 21.09 -14.72
#